data_AF-A0A7X6VNA8-F1
#
_entry.id   AF-A0A7X6VNA8-F1
#
_cell.length_a   1.000
_cell.length_b   1.000
_cell.length_c   1.000
_cell.angle_alpha   90.00
_cell.angle_beta   90.00
_cell.angle_gamma   90.00
#
_symmetry.space_group_name_H-M   'P 1'
#
loop_
_entity.id
_entity.type
_entity.pdbx_description
1 polymer ?
#
loop_
_entity_poly.entity_id
_entity_poly.type
_entity_poly.pdbx_seq_one_letter_code
_entity_poly.pdbx_strand_id
1 'polypeptide(L)' 'IHAREILKLRDRLNDILVKHTGQSKKKIKNDTERDHFMSPEEAVQYGLIDKVISSR' A
#
# COMPACT_ATOMS: atom_id res chain seq x y z
N ILE A 1 -17.37 9.73 17.84
CA ILE A 1 -16.92 8.32 18.00
C ILE A 1 -16.31 7.78 16.70
N HIS A 2 -16.85 8.13 15.54
CA HIS A 2 -16.37 7.72 14.21
C HIS A 2 -14.89 8.03 13.91
N ALA A 3 -14.35 9.16 14.36
CA ALA A 3 -12.95 9.52 14.09
C ALA A 3 -11.94 8.47 14.62
N ARG A 4 -12.22 7.85 15.79
CA ARG A 4 -11.35 6.80 16.34
C ARG A 4 -11.43 5.50 15.55
N GLU A 5 -12.58 5.17 14.99
CA GLU A 5 -12.78 3.96 14.18
C GLU A 5 -12.12 4.10 12.81
N ILE A 6 -12.21 5.27 12.19
CA ILE A 6 -11.53 5.58 10.93
C ILE A 6 -10.02 5.44 11.08
N LEU A 7 -9.44 5.94 12.17
CA LEU A 7 -8.00 5.80 12.44
C LEU A 7 -7.60 4.34 12.66
N LYS A 8 -8.40 3.56 13.39
CA LYS A 8 -8.15 2.12 13.59
C LYS A 8 -8.23 1.35 12.27
N LEU A 9 -9.20 1.67 11.43
CA LEU A 9 -9.34 1.06 10.11
C LEU A 9 -8.14 1.37 9.22
N ARG A 10 -7.71 2.63 9.18
CA ARG A 10 -6.52 3.05 8.43
C ARG A 10 -5.27 2.32 8.90
N ASP A 11 -5.07 2.19 10.20
CA ASP A 11 -3.91 1.47 10.74
C ASP A 11 -3.92 -0.01 10.36
N ARG A 12 -5.10 -0.67 10.42
CA ARG A 12 -5.27 -2.06 9.98
C ARG A 12 -4.97 -2.23 8.49
N LEU A 13 -5.42 -1.31 7.63
CA LEU A 13 -5.11 -1.36 6.21
C LEU A 13 -3.61 -1.21 5.97
N ASN A 14 -2.95 -0.29 6.69
CA ASN A 14 -1.52 -0.09 6.58
C ASN A 14 -0.73 -1.33 7.01
N ASP A 15 -1.14 -2.01 8.08
CA ASP A 15 -0.49 -3.25 8.52
C ASP A 15 -0.63 -4.39 7.50
N ILE A 16 -1.78 -4.49 6.82
CA ILE A 16 -1.97 -5.43 5.71
C ILE A 16 -0.99 -5.10 4.57
N LEU A 17 -0.87 -3.83 4.18
CA LEU A 17 0.04 -3.42 3.12
C LEU A 17 1.50 -3.71 3.50
N VAL A 18 1.93 -3.40 4.72
CA VAL A 18 3.27 -3.73 5.23
C VAL A 18 3.57 -5.22 5.10
N LYS A 19 2.63 -6.07 5.52
CA LYS A 19 2.80 -7.53 5.49
C LYS A 19 3.02 -8.07 4.07
N HIS A 20 2.30 -7.56 3.08
CA HIS A 20 2.32 -8.11 1.72
C HIS A 20 3.35 -7.44 0.81
N THR A 21 3.66 -6.15 1.04
CA THR A 21 4.62 -5.40 0.22
C THR A 21 6.05 -5.46 0.76
N GLY A 22 6.23 -5.84 2.03
CA GLY A 22 7.53 -5.78 2.71
C GLY A 22 8.02 -4.35 3.00
N GLN A 23 7.21 -3.33 2.69
CA GLN A 23 7.55 -1.93 2.92
C GLN A 23 7.41 -1.57 4.40
N SER A 24 8.17 -0.57 4.85
CA SER A 24 8.05 -0.08 6.21
C SER A 24 6.70 0.60 6.47
N LYS A 25 6.17 0.47 7.70
CA LYS A 25 4.92 1.13 8.13
C LYS A 25 4.96 2.65 7.92
N LYS A 26 6.14 3.27 8.09
CA LYS A 26 6.33 4.72 7.85
C LYS A 26 6.11 5.08 6.37
N LYS A 27 6.67 4.28 5.45
CA LYS A 27 6.51 4.48 4.00
C LYS A 27 5.07 4.28 3.57
N ILE A 28 4.45 3.16 3.95
CA ILE A 28 3.02 2.91 3.68
C ILE A 28 2.15 4.07 4.20
N LYS A 29 2.39 4.56 5.42
CA LYS A 29 1.59 5.66 5.99
C LYS A 29 1.69 6.95 5.16
N ASN A 30 2.89 7.29 4.68
CA ASN A 30 3.11 8.45 3.84
C ASN A 30 2.43 8.28 2.47
N ASP A 31 2.58 7.11 1.87
CA ASP A 31 2.07 6.80 0.54
C ASP A 31 0.54 6.61 0.53
N THR A 32 -0.08 6.35 1.68
CA THR A 32 -1.54 6.23 1.88
C THR A 32 -2.18 7.47 2.50
N GLU A 33 -1.42 8.55 2.71
CA GLU A 33 -1.99 9.84 3.14
C GLU A 33 -2.69 10.57 2.00
N ARG A 34 -2.32 10.28 0.75
CA ARG A 34 -2.99 10.75 -0.46
C ARG A 34 -3.03 9.64 -1.50
N ASP A 35 -3.79 9.86 -2.56
CA ASP A 35 -3.78 8.96 -3.71
C ASP A 35 -2.36 8.91 -4.30
N HIS A 36 -1.77 7.73 -4.27
CA HIS A 36 -0.44 7.46 -4.81
C HIS A 36 -0.57 6.48 -5.98
N PHE A 37 -0.58 7.04 -7.18
CA PHE A 37 -0.62 6.27 -8.43
C PHE A 37 0.77 5.76 -8.77
N MET A 38 0.86 4.52 -9.22
CA MET A 38 2.10 3.86 -9.60
C MET A 38 1.96 3.26 -11.00
N SER A 39 3.03 3.28 -11.78
CA SER A 39 3.15 2.46 -12.98
C SER A 39 3.20 0.97 -12.62
N PRO A 40 2.94 0.06 -13.58
CA PRO A 40 3.11 -1.37 -13.37
C PRO A 40 4.51 -1.74 -12.86
N GLU A 41 5.56 -1.11 -13.36
CA GLU A 41 6.95 -1.32 -12.93
C GLU A 41 7.18 -0.85 -11.50
N GLU A 42 6.65 0.33 -11.14
CA GLU A 42 6.71 0.86 -9.78
C GLU A 42 5.96 -0.06 -8.81
N ALA A 43 4.80 -0.59 -9.20
CA ALA A 43 4.03 -1.52 -8.39
C ALA A 43 4.77 -2.85 -8.15
N VAL A 44 5.53 -3.36 -9.13
CA VAL A 44 6.42 -4.52 -8.94
C VAL A 44 7.52 -4.20 -7.93
N GLN A 45 8.22 -3.07 -8.12
CA GLN A 45 9.29 -2.65 -7.20
C GLN A 45 8.77 -2.36 -5.78
N TYR A 46 7.53 -1.90 -5.67
CA TYR A 46 6.87 -1.67 -4.40
C TYR A 46 6.52 -2.98 -3.69
N GLY A 47 6.43 -4.10 -4.41
CA GLY A 47 5.97 -5.38 -3.89
C GLY A 47 4.44 -5.51 -3.85
N LEU A 48 3.71 -4.70 -4.64
CA LEU A 48 2.25 -4.83 -4.78
C LEU A 48 1.86 -5.95 -5.74
N ILE A 49 2.68 -6.22 -6.76
CA ILE A 49 2.46 -7.25 -7.76
C ILE A 49 3.79 -7.96 -8.09
N ASP A 50 3.76 -9.23 -8.48
CA ASP A 50 4.98 -10.01 -8.70
C ASP A 50 5.65 -9.72 -10.06
N LYS A 51 4.84 -9.52 -11.10
CA LYS A 51 5.33 -9.26 -12.48
C LYS A 51 4.26 -8.60 -13.35
N VAL A 52 4.74 -7.83 -14.33
CA VAL A 52 3.91 -7.30 -15.43
C VAL A 52 3.96 -8.27 -16.60
N ILE A 53 2.80 -8.71 -17.10
CA ILE A 53 2.70 -9.62 -18.25
C ILE A 53 2.39 -8.79 -19.50
N SER A 54 3.29 -8.83 -20.49
CA SER A 54 3.22 -7.99 -21.69
C SER A 54 2.79 -8.73 -22.97
N SER A 55 2.27 -9.96 -22.90
CA SER A 55 1.81 -10.70 -24.08
C SER A 55 0.67 -11.67 -23.75
N ARG A 56 -0.24 -11.84 -24.71
CA ARG A 56 -1.45 -12.67 -24.64
C ARG A 56 -1.17 -14.09 -25.09
#